data_AF-A0A7Z0B326-F1
#
_entry.id   AF-A0A7Z0B326-F1
#
_cell.length_a   1.000
_cell.length_b   1.000
_cell.length_c   1.000
_cell.angle_alpha   90.00
_cell.angle_beta   90.00
_cell.angle_gamma   90.00
#
_symmetry.space_group_name_H-M   'P 1'
#
loop_
_entity.id
_entity.type
_entity.pdbx_description
1 polymer ?
#
loop_
_entity_poly.entity_id
_entity_poly.type
_entity_poly.pdbx_seq_one_letter_code
_entity_poly.pdbx_strand_id
1 'polypeptide(L)'
;MINATDLDTDAGQIDSVALERALRSASLDLQQIMATTAGRHLDSGRRRYSSGAQSPTWRTLQTIDELVFENRGFVARHKETVRSMFLRFGDSRLSGVDLDEPVDWRLDDDNLPTVYLIVRAMVGAETADAVTAD
;
A
#
# COMPACT_ATOMS: atom_id res chain seq x y z
N MET A 1 -10.22 -1.51 -54.60
CA MET A 1 -9.87 -2.62 -53.71
C MET A 1 -9.10 -2.06 -52.53
N ILE A 2 -9.76 -2.08 -51.38
CA ILE A 2 -9.34 -2.01 -49.96
C ILE A 2 -7.91 -1.50 -49.66
N ASN A 3 -7.85 -0.35 -48.99
CA ASN A 3 -6.66 0.30 -48.44
C ASN A 3 -5.92 -0.60 -47.43
N ALA A 4 -4.61 -0.77 -47.63
CA ALA A 4 -3.69 -1.28 -46.64
C ALA A 4 -3.20 -0.13 -45.74
N THR A 5 -4.06 0.29 -44.81
CA THR A 5 -3.71 1.18 -43.69
C THR A 5 -4.61 0.79 -42.53
N ASP A 6 -4.19 -0.14 -41.66
CA ASP A 6 -4.77 -0.20 -40.30
C ASP A 6 -4.07 -1.16 -39.32
N LEU A 7 -2.75 -1.34 -39.32
CA LEU A 7 -2.12 -2.21 -38.30
C LEU A 7 -0.80 -1.66 -37.73
N ASP A 8 -0.58 -0.35 -37.77
CA ASP A 8 0.67 0.24 -37.27
C ASP A 8 0.47 1.47 -36.36
N THR A 9 -0.61 1.49 -35.57
CA THR A 9 -0.84 2.57 -34.58
C THR A 9 -1.64 2.13 -33.35
N ASP A 10 -1.26 1.07 -32.64
CA ASP A 10 -1.77 0.85 -31.26
C ASP A 10 -0.69 0.33 -30.30
N ALA A 11 0.58 0.64 -30.60
CA ALA A 11 1.69 0.41 -29.69
C ALA A 11 2.23 1.76 -29.23
N GLY A 12 1.85 2.21 -28.04
CA GLY A 12 2.70 3.13 -27.27
C GLY A 12 2.15 4.51 -26.93
N GLN A 13 0.84 4.73 -26.87
CA GLN A 13 0.31 5.89 -26.16
C GLN A 13 -0.64 5.40 -25.07
N ILE A 14 -0.06 5.10 -23.90
CA ILE A 14 -0.88 5.03 -22.70
C ILE A 14 -1.46 6.44 -22.55
N ASP A 15 -2.75 6.59 -22.83
CA ASP A 15 -3.49 7.82 -22.59
C ASP A 15 -3.22 8.23 -21.13
N SER A 16 -2.47 9.33 -20.95
CA SER A 16 -2.05 9.82 -19.63
C SER A 16 -3.26 10.01 -18.72
N VAL A 17 -4.39 10.44 -19.28
CA VAL A 17 -5.64 10.64 -18.53
C VAL A 17 -6.22 9.29 -18.10
N ALA A 18 -6.18 8.28 -18.97
CA ALA A 18 -6.60 6.93 -18.62
C ALA A 18 -5.70 6.30 -17.55
N LEU A 19 -4.39 6.53 -17.62
CA LEU A 19 -3.43 6.07 -16.60
C LEU A 19 -3.66 6.74 -15.26
N GLU A 20 -3.79 8.06 -15.23
CA GLU A 20 -4.08 8.82 -14.01
C GLU A 20 -5.39 8.36 -13.36
N ARG A 21 -6.43 8.11 -14.17
CA ARG A 21 -7.71 7.59 -13.68
C ARG A 21 -7.56 6.17 -13.13
N ALA A 22 -6.79 5.32 -13.80
CA ALA A 22 -6.52 3.97 -13.33
C ALA A 22 -5.72 3.97 -12.03
N LEU A 23 -4.70 4.83 -11.91
CA LEU A 23 -3.92 5.02 -10.69
C LEU A 23 -4.79 5.52 -9.55
N ARG A 24 -5.64 6.53 -9.78
CA ARG A 24 -6.57 7.02 -8.76
C ARG A 24 -7.53 5.93 -8.28
N SER A 25 -8.07 5.14 -9.21
CA SER A 25 -8.93 3.99 -8.90
C SER A 25 -8.18 2.94 -8.08
N ALA A 26 -6.96 2.58 -8.47
CA ALA A 26 -6.13 1.63 -7.77
C ALA A 26 -5.74 2.12 -6.37
N SER A 27 -5.41 3.40 -6.20
CA SER A 27 -5.07 3.99 -4.91
C SER A 27 -6.24 3.92 -3.93
N LEU A 28 -7.45 4.28 -4.36
CA LEU A 28 -8.65 4.19 -3.51
C LEU A 28 -8.94 2.75 -3.08
N ASP A 29 -8.81 1.83 -4.02
CA ASP A 29 -9.01 0.41 -3.77
C ASP A 29 -7.97 -0.16 -2.79
N LEU A 30 -6.70 0.21 -2.99
CA LEU A 30 -5.60 -0.17 -2.12
C LEU A 30 -5.81 0.35 -0.70
N GLN A 31 -6.24 1.61 -0.56
CA GLN A 31 -6.59 2.20 0.73
C GLN A 31 -7.72 1.45 1.44
N GLN A 32 -8.76 1.03 0.70
CA GLN A 32 -9.86 0.26 1.27
C GLN A 32 -9.42 -1.14 1.73
N ILE A 33 -8.63 -1.85 0.91
CA ILE A 33 -8.09 -3.16 1.26
C ILE A 33 -7.15 -3.04 2.47
N MET A 34 -6.30 -2.01 2.49
CA MET A 34 -5.40 -1.69 3.60
C MET A 34 -6.15 -1.43 4.90
N ALA A 35 -7.20 -0.60 4.88
CA ALA A 35 -7.98 -0.31 6.07
C ALA A 35 -8.51 -1.59 6.74
N THR A 36 -8.96 -2.56 5.94
CA THR A 36 -9.43 -3.85 6.46
C THR A 36 -8.30 -4.79 6.88
N THR A 37 -7.18 -4.82 6.15
CA THR A 37 -6.07 -5.74 6.40
C THR A 37 -5.21 -5.25 7.56
N ALA A 38 -4.70 -4.03 7.48
CA ALA A 38 -3.92 -3.40 8.54
C ALA A 38 -4.73 -3.30 9.83
N GLY A 39 -6.01 -2.91 9.77
CA GLY A 39 -6.88 -2.86 10.95
C GLY A 39 -6.93 -4.19 11.72
N ARG A 40 -7.01 -5.32 11.02
CA ARG A 40 -6.98 -6.65 11.67
C ARG A 40 -5.62 -6.97 12.29
N HIS A 41 -4.53 -6.67 11.58
CA HIS A 41 -3.18 -6.98 12.08
C HIS A 41 -2.82 -6.10 13.29
N LEU A 42 -3.20 -4.82 13.27
CA LEU A 42 -2.98 -3.88 14.36
C LEU A 42 -3.89 -4.19 15.56
N ASP A 43 -5.18 -4.49 15.37
CA ASP A 43 -6.09 -4.87 16.46
C ASP A 43 -5.72 -6.24 17.08
N SER A 44 -5.32 -7.21 16.24
CA SER A 44 -4.89 -8.53 16.73
C SER A 44 -3.60 -8.45 17.55
N GLY A 45 -2.66 -7.59 17.15
CA GLY A 45 -1.47 -7.28 17.94
C GLY A 45 -1.82 -6.73 19.33
N ARG A 46 -2.85 -5.86 19.40
CA ARG A 46 -3.34 -5.29 20.67
C ARG A 46 -3.96 -6.34 21.59
N ARG A 47 -4.78 -7.26 21.06
CA ARG A 47 -5.46 -8.29 21.86
C ARG A 47 -4.52 -9.40 22.34
N ARG A 48 -3.53 -9.79 21.53
CA ARG A 48 -2.65 -10.92 21.85
C ARG A 48 -1.64 -10.60 22.96
N TYR A 49 -1.36 -9.33 23.19
CA TYR A 49 -0.38 -8.87 24.18
C TYR A 49 -1.01 -7.80 25.09
N SER A 50 -2.00 -8.19 25.91
CA SER A 50 -2.74 -7.29 26.83
C SER A 50 -1.90 -6.71 27.99
N SER A 51 -0.57 -6.86 27.97
CA SER A 51 0.34 -6.34 29.01
C SER A 51 1.42 -5.38 28.47
N GLY A 52 1.42 -5.07 27.17
CA GLY A 52 2.37 -4.12 26.60
C GLY A 52 2.04 -3.92 25.15
N ALA A 53 1.60 -2.71 24.78
CA ALA A 53 1.28 -2.34 23.42
C ALA A 53 2.53 -2.47 22.54
N GLN A 54 2.74 -3.65 21.96
CA GLN A 54 3.85 -3.87 21.05
C GLN A 54 3.52 -3.10 19.78
N SER A 55 4.28 -2.03 19.54
CA SER A 55 4.25 -1.28 18.30
C SER A 55 4.41 -2.26 17.13
N PRO A 56 3.69 -2.05 16.01
CA PRO A 56 3.86 -2.89 14.83
C PRO A 56 5.35 -2.92 14.44
N THR A 57 5.83 -4.11 14.10
CA THR A 57 7.21 -4.31 13.63
C THR A 57 7.30 -4.17 12.12
N TRP A 58 8.52 -4.03 11.61
CA TRP A 58 8.75 -4.03 10.16
C TRP A 58 8.23 -5.30 9.48
N ARG A 59 8.31 -6.47 10.13
CA ARG A 59 7.67 -7.72 9.65
C ARG A 59 6.15 -7.58 9.48
N THR A 60 5.52 -6.83 10.38
CA THR A 60 4.07 -6.58 10.29
C THR A 60 3.74 -5.79 9.03
N LEU A 61 4.54 -4.77 8.70
CA LEU A 61 4.37 -4.01 7.46
C LEU A 61 4.65 -4.84 6.21
N GLN A 62 5.69 -5.66 6.22
CA GLN A 62 5.98 -6.57 5.11
C GLN A 62 4.83 -7.56 4.87
N THR A 63 4.29 -8.15 5.95
CA THR A 63 3.15 -9.09 5.84
C THR A 63 1.91 -8.38 5.27
N ILE A 64 1.62 -7.16 5.71
CA ILE A 64 0.49 -6.38 5.18
C ILE A 64 0.72 -6.05 3.70
N ASP A 65 1.93 -5.64 3.31
CA ASP A 65 2.29 -5.37 1.92
C ASP A 65 1.99 -6.57 1.02
N GLU A 66 2.49 -7.74 1.39
CA GLU A 66 2.25 -9.00 0.66
C GLU A 66 0.75 -9.31 0.53
N LEU A 67 0.01 -9.29 1.63
CA LEU A 67 -1.42 -9.60 1.63
C LEU A 67 -2.26 -8.64 0.78
N VAL A 68 -1.88 -7.38 0.76
CA VAL A 68 -2.61 -6.32 0.06
C VAL A 68 -2.31 -6.37 -1.44
N PHE A 69 -1.05 -6.47 -1.83
CA PHE A 69 -0.66 -6.52 -3.24
C PHE A 69 -0.98 -7.85 -3.92
N GLU A 70 -1.04 -8.95 -3.16
CA GLU A 70 -1.48 -10.26 -3.64
C GLU A 70 -3.00 -10.48 -3.51
N ASN A 71 -3.74 -9.48 -3.04
CA ASN A 71 -5.18 -9.57 -2.95
C ASN A 71 -5.79 -9.89 -4.34
N ARG A 72 -6.45 -11.04 -4.47
CA ARG A 72 -7.02 -11.50 -5.75
C ARG A 72 -7.95 -10.47 -6.39
N GLY A 73 -8.72 -9.74 -5.59
CA GLY A 73 -9.62 -8.70 -6.07
C GLY A 73 -8.88 -7.46 -6.59
N PHE A 74 -7.77 -7.10 -5.96
CA PHE A 74 -6.89 -6.02 -6.45
C PHE A 74 -6.18 -6.42 -7.74
N VAL A 75 -5.58 -7.62 -7.76
CA VAL A 75 -4.87 -8.18 -8.92
C VAL A 75 -5.79 -8.31 -10.13
N ALA A 76 -7.03 -8.76 -9.94
CA ALA A 76 -7.99 -8.93 -11.04
C ALA A 76 -8.53 -7.60 -11.61
N ARG A 77 -8.59 -6.53 -10.80
CA ARG A 77 -9.16 -5.25 -11.21
C ARG A 77 -8.15 -4.30 -11.84
N HIS A 78 -6.86 -4.43 -11.52
CA HIS A 78 -5.83 -3.47 -11.94
C HIS A 78 -4.73 -4.14 -12.75
N LYS A 79 -4.40 -3.53 -13.90
CA LYS A 79 -3.30 -3.99 -14.78
C LYS A 79 -1.97 -3.94 -14.04
N GLU A 80 -1.05 -4.83 -14.41
CA GLU A 80 0.29 -4.90 -13.82
C GLU A 80 1.03 -3.56 -13.87
N THR A 81 0.98 -2.85 -15.00
CA THR A 81 1.59 -1.52 -15.16
C THR A 81 1.09 -0.49 -14.16
N VAL A 82 -0.17 -0.59 -13.71
CA VAL A 82 -0.73 0.32 -12.69
C VAL A 82 -0.29 -0.15 -11.30
N ARG A 83 -0.30 -1.46 -11.06
CA ARG A 83 0.12 -2.06 -9.78
C ARG A 83 1.61 -1.83 -9.50
N SER A 84 2.46 -1.86 -10.51
CA SER A 84 3.91 -1.62 -10.39
C SER A 84 4.29 -0.17 -10.10
N MET A 85 3.34 0.77 -10.18
CA MET A 85 3.57 2.18 -9.86
C MET A 85 3.55 2.43 -8.35
N PHE A 86 3.08 1.47 -7.56
CA PHE A 86 3.13 1.54 -6.10
C PHE A 86 4.44 0.93 -5.61
N LEU A 87 5.21 1.71 -4.85
CA LEU A 87 6.42 1.20 -4.22
C LEU A 87 6.07 0.17 -3.15
N ARG A 88 6.55 -1.06 -3.34
CA ARG A 88 6.39 -2.16 -2.38
C ARG A 88 7.45 -2.13 -1.30
N PHE A 89 7.15 -2.75 -0.17
CA PHE A 89 8.11 -2.90 0.94
C PHE A 89 9.41 -3.57 0.49
N GLY A 90 9.32 -4.70 -0.22
CA GLY A 90 10.48 -5.46 -0.71
C GLY A 90 11.36 -4.71 -1.72
N ASP A 91 10.77 -3.77 -2.46
CA ASP A 91 11.49 -2.95 -3.45
C ASP A 91 12.04 -1.65 -2.84
N SER A 92 11.68 -1.36 -1.60
CA SER A 92 12.14 -0.16 -0.88
C SER A 92 13.50 -0.39 -0.21
N ARG A 93 14.13 0.72 0.21
CA ARG A 93 15.35 0.69 1.03
C ARG A 93 15.14 0.05 2.40
N LEU A 94 13.88 -0.11 2.82
CA LEU A 94 13.51 -0.73 4.09
C LEU A 94 13.56 -2.26 4.04
N SER A 95 13.80 -2.88 2.88
CA SER A 95 13.94 -4.34 2.76
C SER A 95 15.09 -4.94 3.59
N GLY A 96 16.09 -4.13 3.96
CA GLY A 96 17.24 -4.55 4.77
C GLY A 96 17.15 -4.25 6.27
N VAL A 97 16.05 -3.70 6.76
CA VAL A 97 15.87 -3.40 8.20
C VAL A 97 15.69 -4.68 9.01
N ASP A 98 16.00 -4.63 10.30
CA ASP A 98 15.65 -5.72 11.20
C ASP A 98 14.11 -5.83 11.31
N LEU A 99 13.56 -6.93 10.80
CA LEU A 99 12.13 -7.16 10.69
C LEU A 99 11.44 -7.29 12.07
N ASP A 100 12.20 -7.61 13.11
CA ASP A 100 11.70 -7.75 14.48
C ASP A 100 11.66 -6.42 15.23
N GLU A 101 12.33 -5.38 14.74
CA GLU A 101 12.31 -4.06 15.34
C GLU A 101 10.95 -3.35 15.15
N PRO A 102 10.54 -2.52 16.12
CA PRO A 102 9.36 -1.67 15.97
C PRO A 102 9.55 -0.68 14.82
N VAL A 103 8.47 -0.38 14.11
CA VAL A 103 8.49 0.59 13.02
C VAL A 103 8.80 1.98 13.56
N ASP A 104 9.80 2.63 12.97
CA ASP A 104 10.03 4.06 13.18
C ASP A 104 9.08 4.87 12.30
N TRP A 105 8.04 5.45 12.91
CA TRP A 105 7.06 6.30 12.23
C TRP A 105 7.54 7.72 11.93
N ARG A 106 8.78 8.06 12.28
CA ARG A 106 9.36 9.40 12.09
C ARG A 106 10.23 9.50 10.84
N LEU A 107 10.36 8.42 10.06
CA LEU A 107 11.11 8.46 8.81
C LEU A 107 10.51 9.50 7.85
N ASP A 108 11.40 10.28 7.26
CA ASP A 108 11.14 11.34 6.29
C ASP A 108 12.02 11.06 5.06
N ASP A 109 11.69 9.99 4.33
CA ASP A 109 12.37 9.57 3.10
C ASP A 109 11.36 9.66 1.95
N ASP A 110 11.80 10.17 0.80
CA ASP A 110 10.95 10.34 -0.39
C ASP A 110 10.52 9.00 -1.01
N ASN A 111 11.21 7.90 -0.69
CA ASN A 111 11.02 6.58 -1.27
C ASN A 111 10.47 5.57 -0.24
N LEU A 112 9.55 6.01 0.62
CA LEU A 112 8.86 5.15 1.57
C LEU A 112 7.81 4.27 0.87
N PRO A 113 7.71 2.98 1.24
CA PRO A 113 6.75 2.08 0.60
C PRO A 113 5.31 2.49 0.90
N THR A 114 4.42 2.17 -0.04
CA THR A 114 3.01 2.58 0.02
C THR A 114 2.33 2.10 1.31
N VAL A 115 2.67 0.87 1.74
CA VAL A 115 2.17 0.29 3.00
C VAL A 115 2.53 1.14 4.22
N TYR A 116 3.76 1.68 4.28
CA TYR A 116 4.24 2.49 5.40
C TYR A 116 3.46 3.80 5.48
N LEU A 117 3.30 4.49 4.34
CA LEU A 117 2.61 5.78 4.30
C LEU A 117 1.14 5.66 4.74
N ILE A 118 0.44 4.63 4.27
CA ILE A 118 -0.97 4.41 4.62
C ILE A 118 -1.09 4.01 6.10
N VAL A 119 -0.29 3.07 6.61
CA VAL A 119 -0.37 2.66 8.01
C VAL A 119 0.06 3.79 8.95
N ARG A 120 1.07 4.58 8.59
CA ARG A 120 1.48 5.78 9.34
C ARG A 120 0.32 6.76 9.49
N ALA A 121 -0.44 6.99 8.42
CA ALA A 121 -1.63 7.83 8.47
C ALA A 121 -2.72 7.25 9.37
N MET A 122 -2.94 5.93 9.33
CA MET A 122 -3.90 5.26 10.22
C MET A 122 -3.52 5.37 11.70
N VAL A 123 -2.24 5.11 12.03
CA VAL A 123 -1.71 5.23 13.39
C VAL A 123 -1.77 6.68 13.89
N GLY A 124 -1.44 7.65 13.02
CA GLY A 124 -1.53 9.07 13.34
C GLY A 124 -2.97 9.55 13.59
N ALA A 125 -3.94 9.07 12.82
CA ALA A 125 -5.35 9.38 13.02
C ALA A 125 -5.89 8.85 14.36
N GLU A 126 -5.52 7.61 14.76
CA GLU A 126 -5.93 7.04 16.04
C GLU A 126 -5.37 7.83 17.24
N THR A 127 -4.13 8.32 17.14
CA THR A 127 -3.57 9.19 18.19
C THR A 127 -4.26 10.54 18.29
N ALA A 128 -4.76 11.10 17.19
CA ALA A 128 -5.49 12.37 17.21
C ALA A 128 -6.88 12.21 17.86
N ASP A 129 -7.61 11.13 17.53
CA ASP A 129 -8.92 10.84 18.13
C ASP A 129 -8.82 10.61 19.65
N ALA A 130 -7.77 9.93 20.11
CA ALA A 130 -7.54 9.69 21.54
C ALA A 130 -7.25 10.96 22.35
N VAL A 131 -6.66 11.99 21.72
CA VAL A 131 -6.36 13.28 22.38
C VAL A 131 -7.60 14.18 22.47
N THR A 132 -8.58 14.01 21.59
CA THR A 132 -9.85 14.77 21.61
C THR A 132 -10.92 14.18 22.54
N ALA A 133 -10.68 12.99 23.10
CA ALA A 133 -11.61 12.29 23.98
C ALA A 133 -11.30 12.43 25.49
N ASP A 134 -10.33 13.28 25.84
CA ASP A 134 -9.98 13.69 27.22
C ASP A 134 -10.55 15.09 27.53
#